data_AF-A0A9Q0X3M9-F1
#
_entry.id   AF-A0A9Q0X3M9-F1
#
_cell.length_a   1.000
_cell.length_b   1.000
_cell.length_c   1.000
_cell.angle_alpha   90.00
_cell.angle_beta   90.00
_cell.angle_gamma   90.00
#
_symmetry.space_group_name_H-M   'P 1'
#
loop_
_entity.id
_entity.type
_entity.pdbx_description
1 polymer ?
#
loop_
_entity_poly.entity_id
_entity_poly.type
_entity_poly.pdbx_seq_one_letter_code
_entity_poly.pdbx_strand_id
1 'polypeptide(L)'
;MLGAVLVAKKACELELEVKPWIKTSLAPGSGVVTKYLEKSGLQKYLNQLGFHIVGYGCTTCIGNSGDIDEAVASAITENDLVAAAVLSGNRNFEGRVHPLTRANYLASPPLVLAYALAGTVGIDFETEPIGVGKDGKQIFFRDIWPSNDEVAQYYNRSHFTSWQSIHKDKSPPLDTSWNVGIDRRDFNSYGSRHGNEEVMARSTVANIRIVNKLLGGEVGPKTIHISIGEKLSVFDASMRYKSEGHDTIILAGTEYGSGSSRDWAAKGPKLLGESSDSQEF
;
A
#
# COMPACT_ATOMS: atom_id res chain seq x y z
N MET A 1 11.04 6.64 13.29
CA MET A 1 10.62 5.47 14.08
C MET A 1 10.67 5.70 15.59
N LEU A 2 11.77 6.19 16.18
CA LEU A 2 11.82 6.46 17.64
C LEU A 2 10.65 7.32 18.14
N GLY A 3 10.33 8.43 17.46
CA GLY A 3 9.17 9.26 17.83
C GLY A 3 7.85 8.49 17.85
N ALA A 4 7.62 7.57 16.90
CA ALA A 4 6.42 6.72 16.89
C ALA A 4 6.35 5.81 18.12
N VAL A 5 7.49 5.27 18.54
CA VAL A 5 7.51 4.37 19.69
C VAL A 5 7.37 5.13 21.00
N LEU A 6 7.81 6.38 21.06
CA LEU A 6 7.53 7.27 22.19
C LEU A 6 6.05 7.65 22.26
N VAL A 7 5.39 7.89 21.12
CA VAL A 7 3.93 8.03 21.05
C VAL A 7 3.26 6.76 21.60
N ALA A 8 3.67 5.57 21.14
CA ALA A 8 3.13 4.30 21.62
C ALA A 8 3.30 4.14 23.14
N LYS A 9 4.50 4.45 23.64
CA LYS A 9 4.81 4.41 25.07
C LYS A 9 3.88 5.32 25.87
N LYS A 10 3.75 6.60 25.49
CA LYS A 10 2.89 7.56 26.19
C LYS A 10 1.42 7.15 26.13
N ALA A 11 0.96 6.66 24.98
CA ALA A 11 -0.40 6.16 24.83
C ALA A 11 -0.69 4.97 25.77
N CYS A 12 0.22 3.98 25.84
CA CYS A 12 0.07 2.85 26.76
C CYS A 12 0.15 3.27 28.24
N GLU A 13 1.00 4.24 28.59
CA GLU A 13 1.07 4.79 29.96
C GLU A 13 -0.19 5.56 30.37
N LEU A 14 -0.92 6.09 29.39
CA LEU A 14 -2.23 6.72 29.56
C LEU A 14 -3.40 5.74 29.39
N GLU A 15 -3.11 4.43 29.27
CA GLU A 15 -4.09 3.35 29.09
C GLU A 15 -4.99 3.53 27.85
N LEU A 16 -4.45 4.15 26.79
CA LEU A 16 -5.12 4.20 25.50
C LEU A 16 -4.92 2.90 24.72
N GLU A 17 -5.96 2.50 23.99
CA GLU A 17 -5.98 1.31 23.15
C GLU A 17 -6.42 1.65 21.72
N VAL A 18 -5.92 0.89 20.77
CA VAL A 18 -6.39 0.95 19.38
C VAL A 18 -7.66 0.11 19.27
N LYS A 19 -8.68 0.64 18.59
CA LYS A 19 -9.94 -0.08 18.36
C LYS A 19 -9.68 -1.41 17.64
N PRO A 20 -10.31 -2.53 18.06
CA PRO A 20 -9.94 -3.88 17.61
C PRO A 20 -10.20 -4.16 16.13
N TRP A 21 -11.09 -3.40 15.48
CA TRP A 21 -11.38 -3.51 14.05
C TRP A 21 -10.36 -2.79 13.16
N ILE A 22 -9.38 -2.08 13.73
CA ILE A 22 -8.34 -1.39 12.97
C ILE A 22 -7.20 -2.36 12.68
N LYS A 23 -6.92 -2.56 11.39
CA LYS A 23 -5.78 -3.37 10.96
C LYS A 23 -4.47 -2.60 11.10
N THR A 24 -3.76 -2.86 12.19
CA THR A 24 -2.42 -2.30 12.46
C THR A 24 -1.32 -3.22 11.93
N SER A 25 -0.19 -2.64 11.53
CA SER A 25 0.99 -3.41 11.13
C SER A 25 2.27 -2.59 11.25
N LEU A 26 3.37 -3.27 11.54
CA LEU A 26 4.72 -2.71 11.47
C LEU A 26 5.54 -3.54 10.49
N ALA A 27 6.04 -2.90 9.44
CA ALA A 27 6.91 -3.55 8.46
C ALA A 27 8.22 -2.77 8.32
N PRO A 28 9.25 -3.10 9.12
CA PRO A 28 10.52 -2.39 9.05
C PRO A 28 11.25 -2.69 7.73
N GLY A 29 11.97 -1.69 7.20
CA GLY A 29 12.80 -1.87 6.01
C GLY A 29 14.03 -2.76 6.26
N SER A 30 14.46 -2.92 7.51
CA SER A 30 15.58 -3.79 7.89
C SER A 30 15.45 -4.31 9.32
N GLY A 31 16.14 -5.41 9.62
CA GLY A 31 16.24 -5.99 10.96
C GLY A 31 16.95 -5.10 11.98
N VAL A 32 17.69 -4.06 11.54
CA VAL A 32 18.30 -3.08 12.45
C VAL A 32 17.23 -2.39 13.28
N VAL A 33 16.07 -2.12 12.68
CA VAL A 33 14.96 -1.44 13.36
C VAL A 33 14.45 -2.26 14.53
N THR A 34 14.15 -3.53 14.28
CA THR A 34 13.70 -4.48 15.31
C THR A 34 14.73 -4.64 16.42
N LYS A 35 16.00 -4.85 16.06
CA LYS A 35 17.08 -5.03 17.04
C LYS A 35 17.20 -3.88 18.03
N TYR A 36 17.08 -2.63 17.57
CA TYR A 36 17.16 -1.49 18.48
C TYR A 36 15.87 -1.34 19.31
N LEU A 37 14.69 -1.63 18.74
CA LEU A 37 13.42 -1.57 19.47
C LEU A 37 13.33 -2.63 20.58
N GLU A 38 13.84 -3.83 20.32
CA GLU A 38 13.95 -4.90 21.31
C GLU A 38 14.96 -4.55 22.40
N LYS A 39 16.18 -4.14 22.03
CA LYS A 39 17.23 -3.77 23.00
C LYS A 39 16.85 -2.61 23.90
N SER A 40 16.10 -1.64 23.37
CA SER A 40 15.58 -0.51 24.16
C SER A 40 14.37 -0.89 25.02
N GLY A 41 13.82 -2.10 24.87
CA GLY A 41 12.60 -2.54 25.54
C GLY A 41 11.35 -1.79 25.09
N LEU A 42 11.43 -1.08 23.95
CA LEU A 42 10.36 -0.21 23.47
C LEU A 42 9.41 -0.92 22.49
N GLN A 43 9.82 -2.03 21.86
CA GLN A 43 8.97 -2.83 20.96
C GLN A 43 7.65 -3.26 21.62
N LYS A 44 7.67 -3.53 22.94
CA LYS A 44 6.48 -3.97 23.69
C LYS A 44 5.30 -2.99 23.59
N TYR A 45 5.57 -1.68 23.54
CA TYR A 45 4.50 -0.67 23.47
C TYR A 45 3.84 -0.65 22.09
N LEU A 46 4.62 -0.85 21.03
CA LEU A 46 4.06 -1.03 19.68
C LEU A 46 3.20 -2.30 19.62
N ASN A 47 3.70 -3.41 20.16
CA ASN A 47 2.95 -4.67 20.20
C ASN A 47 1.64 -4.54 21.00
N GLN A 48 1.65 -3.81 22.12
CA GLN A 48 0.45 -3.59 22.93
C GLN A 48 -0.64 -2.82 22.17
N LEU A 49 -0.26 -1.91 21.27
CA LEU A 49 -1.18 -1.19 20.39
C LEU A 49 -1.47 -1.95 19.07
N GLY A 50 -1.09 -3.22 18.97
CA GLY A 50 -1.32 -4.06 17.78
C GLY A 50 -0.34 -3.86 16.63
N PHE A 51 0.68 -3.01 16.78
CA PHE A 51 1.72 -2.77 15.75
C PHE A 51 2.81 -3.85 15.80
N HIS A 52 2.40 -5.09 15.58
CA HIS A 52 3.32 -6.24 15.49
C HIS A 52 4.15 -6.18 14.20
N ILE A 53 5.37 -6.73 14.28
CA ILE A 53 6.22 -6.91 13.11
C ILE A 53 5.60 -7.99 12.22
N VAL A 54 5.07 -7.59 11.06
CA VAL A 54 4.42 -8.50 10.11
C VAL A 54 5.36 -9.01 9.01
N GLY A 55 6.54 -8.40 8.89
CA GLY A 55 7.55 -8.78 7.91
C GLY A 55 8.56 -7.66 7.66
N TYR A 56 9.65 -8.02 6.98
CA TYR A 56 10.67 -7.07 6.54
C TYR A 56 10.54 -6.85 5.04
N GLY A 57 10.25 -5.62 4.62
CA GLY A 57 10.06 -5.28 3.22
C GLY A 57 8.88 -4.32 3.00
N CYS A 58 8.42 -4.27 1.75
CA CYS A 58 7.51 -3.21 1.31
C CYS A 58 6.06 -3.33 1.79
N THR A 59 5.54 -4.56 1.95
CA THR A 59 4.19 -4.87 2.49
C THR A 59 3.08 -3.90 2.01
N THR A 60 2.41 -3.19 2.93
CA THR A 60 1.33 -2.24 2.69
C THR A 60 1.73 -1.10 1.76
N CYS A 61 2.99 -0.64 1.77
CA CYS A 61 3.47 0.43 0.90
C CYS A 61 3.34 0.05 -0.59
N ILE A 62 3.42 -1.25 -0.89
CA ILE A 62 3.20 -1.77 -2.23
C ILE A 62 1.86 -2.48 -2.43
N GLY A 63 0.86 -2.20 -1.59
CA GLY A 63 -0.46 -2.81 -1.70
C GLY A 63 -0.54 -4.27 -1.26
N ASN A 64 0.55 -4.84 -0.73
CA ASN A 64 0.52 -6.13 -0.06
C ASN A 64 0.06 -5.92 1.37
N SER A 65 -1.13 -5.34 1.52
CA SER A 65 -1.77 -5.03 2.79
C SER A 65 -2.45 -6.25 3.40
N GLY A 66 -2.73 -7.30 2.62
CA GLY A 66 -3.51 -8.48 3.01
C GLY A 66 -4.98 -8.16 3.31
N ASP A 67 -5.75 -9.18 3.69
CA ASP A 67 -7.19 -9.07 3.92
C ASP A 67 -7.52 -8.35 5.23
N ILE A 68 -8.62 -7.61 5.26
CA ILE A 68 -9.21 -7.09 6.51
C ILE A 68 -10.28 -8.06 7.02
N ASP A 69 -10.66 -7.91 8.29
CA ASP A 69 -11.72 -8.72 8.90
C ASP A 69 -13.01 -8.68 8.08
N GLU A 70 -13.67 -9.84 7.91
CA GLU A 70 -14.84 -9.98 7.05
C GLU A 70 -16.00 -9.09 7.51
N ALA A 71 -16.20 -8.92 8.83
CA ALA A 71 -17.25 -8.04 9.34
C ALA A 71 -16.97 -6.57 8.99
N VAL A 72 -15.69 -6.16 9.00
CA VAL A 72 -15.29 -4.81 8.58
C VAL A 72 -15.44 -4.64 7.08
N ALA A 73 -15.04 -5.64 6.29
CA ALA A 73 -15.19 -5.62 4.83
C ALA A 73 -16.66 -5.47 4.43
N SER A 74 -17.54 -6.30 4.99
CA SER A 74 -18.98 -6.25 4.75
C SER A 74 -19.57 -4.91 5.17
N ALA A 75 -19.21 -4.40 6.36
CA ALA A 75 -19.67 -3.09 6.81
C ALA A 75 -19.30 -1.96 5.85
N ILE A 76 -18.09 -1.97 5.28
CA ILE A 76 -17.65 -0.98 4.29
C ILE A 76 -18.48 -1.08 3.01
N THR A 77 -18.64 -2.29 2.47
CA THR A 77 -19.29 -2.50 1.17
C THR A 77 -20.81 -2.34 1.22
N GLU A 78 -21.47 -2.84 2.26
CA GLU A 78 -22.93 -2.82 2.39
C GLU A 78 -23.47 -1.42 2.67
N ASN A 79 -22.66 -0.57 3.32
CA ASN A 79 -23.06 0.79 3.72
C ASN A 79 -22.39 1.89 2.88
N ASP A 80 -21.69 1.52 1.79
CA ASP A 80 -20.92 2.44 0.93
C ASP A 80 -20.04 3.44 1.71
N LEU A 81 -19.31 2.93 2.70
CA LEU A 81 -18.49 3.78 3.56
C LEU A 81 -17.19 4.20 2.87
N VAL A 82 -16.80 5.45 3.03
CA VAL A 82 -15.47 5.94 2.65
C VAL A 82 -14.47 5.56 3.75
N ALA A 83 -14.01 4.30 3.71
CA ALA A 83 -12.97 3.83 4.61
C ALA A 83 -11.60 4.44 4.27
N ALA A 84 -10.82 4.74 5.31
CA ALA A 84 -9.52 5.37 5.20
C ALA A 84 -8.38 4.44 5.61
N ALA A 85 -7.27 4.48 4.87
CA ALA A 85 -5.97 3.97 5.33
C ALA A 85 -5.02 5.12 5.64
N VAL A 86 -4.21 4.99 6.69
CA VAL A 86 -3.12 5.90 6.99
C VAL A 86 -1.82 5.10 7.04
N LEU A 87 -0.82 5.51 6.27
CA LEU A 87 0.43 4.77 6.13
C LEU A 87 1.65 5.70 6.08
N SER A 88 2.78 5.21 6.60
CA SER A 88 4.09 5.87 6.49
C SER A 88 4.85 5.44 5.23
N GLY A 89 4.13 5.37 4.12
CA GLY A 89 4.65 5.08 2.79
C GLY A 89 4.96 6.35 1.99
N ASN A 90 5.02 6.21 0.66
CA ASN A 90 5.31 7.31 -0.26
C ASN A 90 4.27 7.48 -1.39
N ARG A 91 3.27 6.60 -1.49
CA ARG A 91 2.22 6.61 -2.51
C ARG A 91 0.88 6.22 -1.91
N ASN A 92 -0.18 6.91 -2.33
CA ASN A 92 -1.54 6.75 -1.79
C ASN A 92 -2.62 6.78 -2.88
N PHE A 93 -2.28 6.40 -4.12
CA PHE A 93 -3.26 6.32 -5.21
C PHE A 93 -4.43 5.39 -4.86
N GLU A 94 -5.59 5.67 -5.45
CA GLU A 94 -6.81 4.94 -5.14
C GLU A 94 -6.65 3.42 -5.35
N GLY A 95 -6.96 2.68 -4.28
CA GLY A 95 -6.73 1.24 -4.06
C GLY A 95 -5.39 0.68 -4.53
N ARG A 96 -4.35 1.51 -4.45
CA ARG A 96 -2.96 1.05 -4.36
C ARG A 96 -2.70 0.35 -3.03
N VAL A 97 -3.28 0.87 -1.95
CA VAL A 97 -3.02 0.44 -0.56
C VAL A 97 -3.87 -0.77 -0.22
N HIS A 98 -5.19 -0.67 -0.32
CA HIS A 98 -6.13 -1.78 -0.15
C HIS A 98 -7.36 -1.56 -1.06
N PRO A 99 -8.00 -2.60 -1.62
CA PRO A 99 -9.17 -2.43 -2.50
C PRO A 99 -10.34 -1.71 -1.83
N LEU A 100 -10.56 -1.96 -0.54
CA LEU A 100 -11.66 -1.40 0.26
C LEU A 100 -11.37 -0.01 0.86
N THR A 101 -10.19 0.59 0.62
CA THR A 101 -9.85 1.92 1.15
C THR A 101 -9.89 2.97 0.05
N ARG A 102 -10.99 3.74 0.02
CA ARG A 102 -11.20 4.84 -0.94
C ARG A 102 -10.36 6.07 -0.60
N ALA A 103 -10.13 6.33 0.69
CA ALA A 103 -9.25 7.39 1.16
C ALA A 103 -7.92 6.82 1.67
N ASN A 104 -6.78 7.37 1.25
CA ASN A 104 -5.47 6.89 1.69
C ASN A 104 -4.57 8.10 1.99
N TYR A 105 -4.01 8.17 3.20
CA TYR A 105 -3.22 9.31 3.67
C TYR A 105 -1.79 8.91 4.00
N LEU A 106 -0.84 9.66 3.44
CA LEU A 106 0.57 9.54 3.80
C LEU A 106 0.84 10.36 5.05
N ALA A 107 1.39 9.73 6.08
CA ALA A 107 1.64 10.35 7.36
C ALA A 107 2.97 9.89 7.94
N SER A 108 3.55 10.69 8.83
CA SER A 108 4.73 10.25 9.57
C SER A 108 4.38 9.04 10.46
N PRO A 109 5.34 8.14 10.78
CA PRO A 109 5.09 7.02 11.68
C PRO A 109 4.36 7.36 13.00
N PRO A 110 4.70 8.43 13.75
CA PRO A 110 3.95 8.79 14.96
C PRO A 110 2.50 9.21 14.67
N LEU A 111 2.26 9.88 13.55
CA LEU A 111 0.91 10.31 13.18
C LEU A 111 0.02 9.13 12.74
N VAL A 112 0.61 8.10 12.12
CA VAL A 112 -0.09 6.82 11.85
C VAL A 112 -0.64 6.22 13.16
N LEU A 113 0.16 6.22 14.23
CA LEU A 113 -0.31 5.72 15.54
C LEU A 113 -1.41 6.61 16.12
N ALA A 114 -1.28 7.93 16.02
CA ALA A 114 -2.31 8.85 16.52
C ALA A 114 -3.66 8.62 15.82
N TYR A 115 -3.67 8.45 14.50
CA TYR A 115 -4.88 8.11 13.75
C TYR A 115 -5.42 6.72 14.09
N ALA A 116 -4.56 5.74 14.37
CA ALA A 116 -5.00 4.43 14.83
C ALA A 116 -5.68 4.49 16.20
N LEU A 117 -5.16 5.31 17.13
CA LEU A 117 -5.77 5.54 18.44
C LEU A 117 -7.13 6.24 18.32
N ALA A 118 -7.20 7.33 17.54
CA ALA A 118 -8.46 8.02 17.28
C ALA A 118 -9.49 7.12 16.55
N GLY A 119 -9.00 6.29 15.62
CA GLY A 119 -9.79 5.40 14.79
C GLY A 119 -10.63 6.10 13.73
N THR A 120 -10.31 7.35 13.41
CA THR A 120 -10.91 8.13 12.33
C THR A 120 -9.92 9.16 11.82
N VAL A 121 -9.98 9.47 10.53
CA VAL A 121 -9.21 10.56 9.91
C VAL A 121 -9.92 11.91 9.97
N GLY A 122 -11.21 11.91 10.33
CA GLY A 122 -12.03 13.13 10.46
C GLY A 122 -11.93 13.80 11.82
N ILE A 123 -10.96 13.44 12.66
CA ILE A 123 -10.72 14.03 13.98
C ILE A 123 -10.01 15.38 13.86
N ASP A 124 -10.47 16.37 14.62
CA ASP A 124 -9.71 17.58 14.93
C ASP A 124 -8.80 17.35 16.15
N PHE A 125 -7.51 17.13 15.91
CA PHE A 125 -6.54 16.88 16.97
C PHE A 125 -6.32 18.06 17.94
N GLU A 126 -6.75 19.28 17.59
CA GLU A 126 -6.64 20.45 18.47
C GLU A 126 -7.77 20.48 19.52
N THR A 127 -8.98 20.09 19.11
CA THR A 127 -10.19 20.28 19.92
C THR A 127 -10.82 18.98 20.42
N GLU A 128 -10.53 17.85 19.78
CA GLU A 128 -11.12 16.55 20.11
C GLU A 128 -10.12 15.62 20.83
N PRO A 129 -10.59 14.85 21.83
CA PRO A 129 -9.76 13.84 22.47
C PRO A 129 -9.55 12.64 21.54
N ILE A 130 -8.32 12.10 21.53
CA ILE A 130 -7.97 10.89 20.79
C ILE A 130 -8.46 9.61 21.49
N GLY A 131 -8.83 9.72 22.76
CA GLY A 131 -9.36 8.62 23.56
C GLY A 131 -9.60 9.04 25.01
N VAL A 132 -10.10 8.09 25.79
CA VAL A 132 -10.36 8.24 27.22
C VAL A 132 -9.37 7.35 27.95
N GLY A 133 -8.53 7.95 28.79
CA GLY A 133 -7.56 7.23 29.61
C GLY A 133 -8.18 6.75 30.92
N LYS A 134 -7.31 6.31 31.84
CA LYS A 134 -7.72 5.92 33.19
C LYS A 134 -8.55 7.02 33.86
N ASP A 135 -9.54 6.60 34.64
CA ASP A 135 -10.41 7.47 35.45
C ASP A 135 -11.32 8.41 34.63
N GLY A 136 -11.55 8.10 33.35
CA GLY A 136 -12.45 8.88 32.49
C GLY A 136 -11.83 10.16 31.95
N LYS A 137 -10.52 10.37 32.12
CA LYS A 137 -9.83 11.57 31.63
C LYS A 137 -9.76 11.57 30.10
N GLN A 138 -10.21 12.66 29.50
CA GLN A 138 -10.00 12.91 28.07
C GLN A 138 -8.51 13.12 27.78
N ILE A 139 -7.98 12.32 26.85
CA ILE A 139 -6.59 12.41 26.40
C ILE A 139 -6.57 13.04 25.01
N PHE A 140 -5.74 14.06 24.83
CA PHE A 140 -5.59 14.78 23.58
C PHE A 140 -4.31 14.37 22.86
N PHE A 141 -4.23 14.68 21.56
CA PHE A 141 -3.04 14.43 20.75
C PHE A 141 -1.75 14.98 21.35
N ARG A 142 -1.82 16.19 21.91
CA ARG A 142 -0.69 16.86 22.58
C ARG A 142 -0.16 16.10 23.81
N ASP A 143 -0.98 15.28 24.46
CA ASP A 143 -0.59 14.54 25.67
C ASP A 143 0.33 13.35 25.34
N ILE A 144 0.20 12.80 24.13
CA ILE A 144 1.00 11.66 23.65
C ILE A 144 2.15 12.06 22.73
N TRP A 145 2.18 13.30 22.24
CA TRP A 145 3.20 13.73 21.29
C TRP A 145 4.55 13.95 22.00
N PRO A 146 5.66 13.35 21.50
CA PRO A 146 6.97 13.54 22.10
C PRO A 146 7.58 14.88 21.66
N SER A 147 8.29 15.53 22.58
CA SER A 147 9.15 16.66 22.26
C SER A 147 10.43 16.21 21.52
N ASN A 148 11.06 17.14 20.81
CA ASN A 148 12.34 16.87 20.14
C ASN A 148 13.43 16.47 21.14
N ASP A 149 13.43 17.07 22.33
CA ASP A 149 14.40 16.76 23.40
C ASP A 149 14.22 15.34 23.92
N GLU A 150 12.98 14.88 24.12
CA GLU A 150 12.69 13.49 24.49
C GLU A 150 13.21 12.52 23.42
N VAL A 151 12.95 12.80 22.14
CA VAL A 151 13.46 11.96 21.03
C VAL A 151 14.99 11.92 21.02
N ALA A 152 15.64 13.07 21.20
CA ALA A 152 17.10 13.19 21.22
C ALA A 152 17.74 12.45 22.40
N GLN A 153 17.13 12.48 23.59
CA GLN A 153 17.60 11.73 24.75
C GLN A 153 17.61 10.22 24.49
N TYR A 154 16.55 9.68 23.89
CA TYR A 154 16.50 8.27 23.52
C TYR A 154 17.52 7.93 22.43
N TYR A 155 17.75 8.82 21.48
CA TYR A 155 18.79 8.65 20.47
C TYR A 155 20.19 8.58 21.11
N ASN A 156 20.53 9.53 21.98
CA ASN A 156 21.86 9.60 22.60
C ASN A 156 22.12 8.44 23.58
N ARG A 157 21.10 8.00 24.33
CA ARG A 157 21.21 6.88 25.29
C ARG A 157 21.48 5.54 24.61
N SER A 158 20.96 5.35 23.40
CA SER A 158 20.95 4.06 22.72
C SER A 158 22.24 3.73 21.96
N HIS A 159 23.25 4.61 21.96
CA HIS A 159 24.51 4.42 21.21
C HIS A 159 24.25 3.99 19.75
N PHE A 160 23.42 4.74 19.02
CA PHE A 160 23.02 4.43 17.64
C PHE A 160 24.15 4.51 16.60
N THR A 161 25.36 4.91 17.00
CA THR A 161 26.47 5.23 16.10
C THR A 161 27.17 4.04 15.44
N SER A 162 26.92 2.78 15.86
CA SER A 162 27.66 1.61 15.34
C SER A 162 26.91 0.72 14.33
N TRP A 163 25.65 1.02 13.99
CA TRP A 163 24.79 0.08 13.23
C TRP A 163 24.71 0.32 11.71
N GLN A 164 25.54 1.20 11.14
CA GLN A 164 25.47 1.56 9.72
C GLN A 164 26.02 0.51 8.74
N SER A 165 26.57 -0.63 9.19
CA SER A 165 27.27 -1.50 8.25
C SER A 165 27.14 -2.98 8.56
N ILE A 166 25.94 -3.55 8.41
CA ILE A 166 25.82 -4.99 8.17
C ILE A 166 24.57 -5.26 7.31
N HIS A 167 24.75 -5.77 6.08
CA HIS A 167 24.17 -7.03 5.58
C HIS A 167 24.55 -7.27 4.10
N LYS A 168 25.19 -8.41 3.85
CA LYS A 168 25.43 -9.04 2.55
C LYS A 168 24.83 -10.45 2.60
N ASP A 169 24.42 -10.94 1.43
CA ASP A 169 24.04 -12.32 1.08
C ASP A 169 22.67 -12.81 1.61
N LYS A 170 21.88 -13.64 0.92
CA LYS A 170 21.95 -14.37 -0.38
C LYS A 170 20.51 -14.82 -0.72
N SER A 171 20.16 -15.02 -2.00
CA SER A 171 18.97 -15.80 -2.37
C SER A 171 19.23 -16.60 -3.65
N PRO A 172 18.86 -17.90 -3.73
CA PRO A 172 18.99 -18.71 -4.92
C PRO A 172 17.77 -18.53 -5.86
N PRO A 173 17.89 -18.86 -7.16
CA PRO A 173 16.79 -18.75 -8.11
C PRO A 173 15.87 -19.98 -8.05
N LEU A 174 14.60 -19.79 -8.39
CA LEU A 174 13.64 -20.87 -8.64
C LEU A 174 13.09 -20.78 -10.07
N ASP A 175 13.05 -21.96 -10.66
CA ASP A 175 12.77 -22.33 -12.05
C ASP A 175 11.28 -22.22 -12.43
N THR A 176 11.04 -22.11 -13.73
CA THR A 176 9.80 -21.78 -14.44
C THR A 176 8.93 -22.98 -14.84
N SER A 177 7.71 -22.60 -15.27
CA SER A 177 6.64 -23.34 -15.96
C SER A 177 5.54 -23.85 -15.05
N TRP A 178 4.27 -23.56 -15.40
CA TRP A 178 3.09 -24.42 -15.25
C TRP A 178 1.84 -23.70 -15.82
N ASN A 179 1.20 -24.34 -16.79
CA ASN A 179 -0.19 -24.13 -17.22
C ASN A 179 -1.04 -25.14 -16.44
N VAL A 180 -1.73 -24.73 -15.38
CA VAL A 180 -2.55 -25.66 -14.54
C VAL A 180 -3.72 -24.90 -13.88
N GLY A 181 -4.84 -25.59 -13.62
CA GLY A 181 -5.99 -25.11 -12.86
C GLY A 181 -5.64 -24.77 -11.40
N ILE A 182 -5.15 -23.54 -11.21
CA ILE A 182 -4.77 -22.96 -9.92
C ILE A 182 -6.04 -22.38 -9.25
N ASP A 183 -6.22 -22.61 -7.95
CA ASP A 183 -7.28 -21.97 -7.16
C ASP A 183 -7.01 -20.46 -7.07
N ARG A 184 -8.07 -19.63 -7.07
CA ARG A 184 -7.95 -18.17 -7.01
C ARG A 184 -7.09 -17.70 -5.82
N ARG A 185 -7.07 -18.45 -4.71
CA ARG A 185 -6.24 -18.14 -3.52
C ARG A 185 -4.73 -18.24 -3.80
N ASP A 186 -4.32 -19.01 -4.80
CA ASP A 186 -2.92 -19.28 -5.14
C ASP A 186 -2.40 -18.42 -6.31
N PHE A 187 -3.21 -17.47 -6.80
CA PHE A 187 -2.84 -16.60 -7.92
C PHE A 187 -1.64 -15.70 -7.61
N ASN A 188 -1.48 -15.28 -6.35
CA ASN A 188 -0.47 -14.33 -5.89
C ASN A 188 -0.60 -12.96 -6.63
N SER A 189 0.30 -12.01 -6.37
CA SER A 189 0.28 -10.68 -6.97
C SER A 189 0.89 -10.67 -8.38
N TYR A 190 0.48 -9.73 -9.25
CA TYR A 190 1.14 -9.51 -10.54
C TYR A 190 2.65 -9.24 -10.41
N GLY A 191 3.08 -8.57 -9.32
CA GLY A 191 4.49 -8.34 -9.04
C GLY A 191 5.31 -9.63 -8.89
N SER A 192 4.72 -10.68 -8.32
CA SER A 192 5.35 -12.00 -8.20
C SER A 192 5.46 -12.74 -9.54
N ARG A 193 4.70 -12.31 -10.55
CA ARG A 193 4.60 -12.94 -11.87
C ARG A 193 5.41 -12.20 -12.94
N HIS A 194 6.27 -11.24 -12.56
CA HIS A 194 7.13 -10.50 -13.51
C HIS A 194 8.07 -11.40 -14.35
N GLY A 195 8.31 -12.66 -13.94
CA GLY A 195 9.06 -13.65 -14.74
C GLY A 195 8.22 -14.40 -15.77
N ASN A 196 6.89 -14.20 -15.81
CA ASN A 196 5.97 -14.88 -16.71
C ASN A 196 5.37 -13.89 -17.73
N GLU A 197 5.83 -13.98 -18.98
CA GLU A 197 5.42 -13.06 -20.04
C GLU A 197 3.92 -13.08 -20.33
N GLU A 198 3.29 -14.26 -20.37
CA GLU A 198 1.87 -14.38 -20.71
C GLU A 198 0.97 -13.69 -19.68
N VAL A 199 1.24 -13.93 -18.38
CA VAL A 199 0.51 -13.28 -17.29
C VAL A 199 0.69 -11.76 -17.33
N MET A 200 1.92 -11.31 -17.61
CA MET A 200 2.22 -9.89 -17.63
C MET A 200 1.60 -9.19 -18.85
N ALA A 201 1.59 -9.82 -20.02
CA ALA A 201 0.88 -9.34 -21.20
C ALA A 201 -0.63 -9.17 -20.90
N ARG A 202 -1.27 -10.17 -20.30
CA ARG A 202 -2.69 -10.09 -19.89
C ARG A 202 -2.96 -9.03 -18.82
N SER A 203 -1.97 -8.71 -17.99
CA SER A 203 -2.09 -7.68 -16.95
C SER A 203 -1.87 -6.24 -17.46
N THR A 204 -1.44 -6.09 -18.72
CA THR A 204 -1.15 -4.80 -19.32
C THR A 204 -2.43 -3.99 -19.48
N VAL A 205 -2.47 -2.78 -18.90
CA VAL A 205 -3.68 -1.92 -18.87
C VAL A 205 -4.89 -2.64 -18.22
N ALA A 206 -4.62 -3.60 -17.32
CA ALA A 206 -5.67 -4.38 -16.64
C ALA A 206 -6.13 -3.79 -15.29
N ASN A 207 -5.69 -2.56 -14.97
CA ASN A 207 -6.10 -1.92 -13.72
C ASN A 207 -7.59 -1.54 -13.78
N ILE A 208 -8.34 -1.99 -12.77
CA ILE A 208 -9.78 -1.78 -12.65
C ILE A 208 -10.20 -0.30 -12.54
N ARG A 209 -9.26 0.61 -12.28
CA ARG A 209 -9.48 2.06 -12.16
C ARG A 209 -9.06 2.86 -13.40
N ILE A 210 -8.65 2.21 -14.48
CA ILE A 210 -8.32 2.93 -15.72
C ILE A 210 -9.57 3.63 -16.26
N VAL A 211 -9.42 4.87 -16.69
CA VAL A 211 -10.48 5.65 -17.34
C VAL A 211 -10.21 5.64 -18.84
N ASN A 212 -11.09 5.01 -19.61
CA ASN A 212 -10.95 4.96 -21.07
C ASN A 212 -11.89 5.97 -21.75
N LYS A 213 -11.30 7.02 -22.35
CA LYS A 213 -12.07 8.07 -23.03
C LYS A 213 -12.80 7.58 -24.29
N LEU A 214 -12.36 6.48 -24.93
CA LEU A 214 -13.08 5.87 -26.05
C LEU A 214 -14.42 5.26 -25.63
N LEU A 215 -14.59 4.97 -24.34
CA LEU A 215 -15.81 4.46 -23.74
C LEU A 215 -16.54 5.57 -22.96
N GLY A 216 -16.45 6.83 -23.41
CA GLY A 216 -17.13 7.95 -22.73
C GLY A 216 -16.61 8.24 -21.31
N GLY A 217 -15.39 7.81 -20.98
CA GLY A 217 -14.81 7.99 -19.63
C GLY A 217 -15.21 6.92 -18.63
N GLU A 218 -15.73 5.78 -19.09
CA GLU A 218 -15.98 4.63 -18.21
C GLU A 218 -14.71 4.14 -17.50
N VAL A 219 -14.90 3.71 -16.25
CA VAL A 219 -13.85 3.13 -15.39
C VAL A 219 -13.79 1.62 -15.58
N GLY A 220 -12.61 1.09 -15.91
CA GLY A 220 -12.33 -0.33 -16.01
C GLY A 220 -11.29 -0.68 -17.07
N PRO A 221 -10.79 -1.92 -17.08
CA PRO A 221 -9.73 -2.36 -17.98
C PRO A 221 -10.29 -2.81 -19.33
N LYS A 222 -11.15 -1.99 -19.92
CA LYS A 222 -11.89 -2.31 -21.15
C LYS A 222 -11.66 -1.24 -22.22
N THR A 223 -11.82 -1.65 -23.47
CA THR A 223 -11.80 -0.75 -24.63
C THR A 223 -12.82 -1.22 -25.66
N ILE A 224 -13.01 -0.45 -26.73
CA ILE A 224 -13.85 -0.80 -27.86
C ILE A 224 -12.99 -1.25 -29.03
N HIS A 225 -13.37 -2.35 -29.67
CA HIS A 225 -12.86 -2.72 -30.98
C HIS A 225 -13.63 -1.95 -32.04
N ILE A 226 -13.01 -0.93 -32.64
CA ILE A 226 -13.66 0.08 -33.47
C ILE A 226 -14.35 -0.57 -34.68
N SER A 227 -13.69 -1.53 -35.34
CA SER A 227 -14.22 -2.18 -36.55
C SER A 227 -15.53 -2.94 -36.34
N ILE A 228 -15.74 -3.52 -35.15
CA ILE A 228 -16.91 -4.37 -34.85
C ILE A 228 -17.84 -3.77 -33.79
N GLY A 229 -17.45 -2.65 -33.19
CA GLY A 229 -18.21 -1.97 -32.14
C GLY A 229 -18.31 -2.74 -30.81
N GLU A 230 -17.50 -3.79 -30.61
CA GLU A 230 -17.58 -4.65 -29.43
C GLU A 230 -16.69 -4.15 -28.29
N LYS A 231 -17.20 -4.17 -27.06
CA LYS A 231 -16.46 -3.81 -25.86
C LYS A 231 -15.76 -5.03 -25.26
N LEU A 232 -14.44 -4.99 -25.19
CA LEU A 232 -13.58 -6.10 -24.79
C LEU A 232 -12.62 -5.68 -23.66
N SER A 233 -11.93 -6.66 -23.06
CA SER A 233 -10.74 -6.33 -22.27
C SER A 233 -9.67 -5.72 -23.19
N VAL A 234 -8.78 -4.88 -22.64
CA VAL A 234 -7.71 -4.28 -23.46
C VAL A 234 -6.85 -5.36 -24.11
N PHE A 235 -6.52 -6.43 -23.38
CA PHE A 235 -5.77 -7.57 -23.91
C PHE A 235 -6.49 -8.23 -25.11
N ASP A 236 -7.77 -8.55 -24.99
CA ASP A 236 -8.50 -9.25 -26.06
C ASP A 236 -8.68 -8.37 -27.30
N ALA A 237 -8.92 -7.06 -27.11
CA ALA A 237 -8.98 -6.12 -28.21
C ALA A 237 -7.64 -6.03 -28.95
N SER A 238 -6.53 -5.91 -28.21
CA SER A 238 -5.18 -5.88 -28.79
C SER A 238 -4.83 -7.15 -29.55
N MET A 239 -5.18 -8.33 -29.00
CA MET A 239 -4.94 -9.60 -29.68
C MET A 239 -5.74 -9.73 -30.99
N ARG A 240 -6.96 -9.18 -31.04
CA ARG A 240 -7.76 -9.13 -32.28
C ARG A 240 -7.13 -8.20 -33.31
N TYR A 241 -6.82 -6.95 -32.96
CA TYR A 241 -6.13 -6.03 -33.88
C TYR A 241 -4.83 -6.63 -34.42
N LYS A 242 -4.05 -7.28 -33.56
CA LYS A 242 -2.82 -7.99 -33.96
C LYS A 242 -3.10 -9.11 -34.94
N SER A 243 -4.17 -9.90 -34.75
CA SER A 243 -4.57 -10.95 -35.69
C SER A 243 -5.10 -10.42 -37.03
N GLU A 244 -5.66 -9.22 -37.02
CA GLU A 244 -6.14 -8.49 -38.20
C GLU A 244 -5.00 -7.76 -38.94
N GLY A 245 -3.78 -7.76 -38.39
CA GLY A 245 -2.62 -7.07 -38.96
C GLY A 245 -2.65 -5.55 -38.77
N HIS A 246 -3.38 -5.07 -37.75
CA HIS A 246 -3.46 -3.66 -37.39
C HIS A 246 -2.48 -3.33 -36.27
N ASP A 247 -1.66 -2.30 -36.49
CA ASP A 247 -0.86 -1.69 -35.43
C ASP A 247 -1.76 -0.91 -34.46
N THR A 248 -1.35 -0.89 -33.19
CA THR A 248 -2.05 -0.13 -32.14
C THR A 248 -1.14 0.96 -31.55
N ILE A 249 -1.77 1.98 -30.97
CA ILE A 249 -1.12 3.07 -30.23
C ILE A 249 -1.94 3.39 -28.97
N ILE A 250 -1.29 3.89 -27.93
CA ILE A 250 -1.95 4.48 -26.76
C ILE A 250 -1.90 6.00 -26.88
N LEU A 251 -3.07 6.64 -26.88
CA LEU A 251 -3.20 8.08 -26.71
C LEU A 251 -3.34 8.40 -25.22
N ALA A 252 -2.41 9.19 -24.69
CA ALA A 252 -2.38 9.58 -23.29
C ALA A 252 -2.18 11.09 -23.14
N GLY A 253 -2.63 11.63 -22.01
CA GLY A 253 -2.36 13.03 -21.66
C GLY A 253 -1.00 13.20 -20.96
N THR A 254 -0.84 14.35 -20.31
CA THR A 254 0.35 14.71 -19.53
C THR A 254 0.70 13.70 -18.44
N GLU A 255 2.00 13.59 -18.11
CA GLU A 255 2.53 12.70 -17.06
C GLU A 255 2.27 11.21 -17.31
N TYR A 256 2.14 10.81 -18.58
CA TYR A 256 2.05 9.41 -18.96
C TYR A 256 3.25 8.61 -18.46
N GLY A 257 2.98 7.47 -17.83
CA GLY A 257 4.02 6.60 -17.26
C GLY A 257 4.61 7.08 -15.92
N SER A 258 4.05 8.13 -15.30
CA SER A 258 4.46 8.54 -13.95
C SER A 258 4.28 7.41 -12.92
N GLY A 259 5.19 7.34 -11.96
CA GLY A 259 5.12 6.37 -10.86
C GLY A 259 6.23 5.33 -10.85
N SER A 260 5.91 4.04 -10.95
CA SER A 260 6.86 2.96 -10.68
C SER A 260 7.80 2.73 -11.86
N SER A 261 9.08 2.46 -11.61
CA SER A 261 10.09 2.14 -12.63
C SER A 261 9.95 0.72 -13.22
N ARG A 262 8.72 0.19 -13.32
CA ARG A 262 8.49 -1.19 -13.81
C ARG A 262 8.61 -1.20 -15.33
N ASP A 263 9.63 -1.88 -15.83
CA ASP A 263 9.85 -2.07 -17.27
C ASP A 263 8.70 -2.80 -17.98
N TRP A 264 7.91 -3.60 -17.25
CA TRP A 264 6.68 -4.22 -17.75
C TRP A 264 5.62 -3.22 -18.21
N ALA A 265 5.66 -1.97 -17.75
CA ALA A 265 4.83 -0.90 -18.31
C ALA A 265 5.18 -0.56 -19.76
N ALA A 266 6.37 -0.91 -20.24
CA ALA A 266 6.80 -0.76 -21.63
C ALA A 266 6.84 -2.11 -22.38
N LYS A 267 7.26 -3.20 -21.73
CA LYS A 267 7.28 -4.54 -22.34
C LYS A 267 5.88 -5.05 -22.66
N GLY A 268 4.93 -4.82 -21.74
CA GLY A 268 3.54 -5.24 -21.89
C GLY A 268 2.90 -4.72 -23.18
N PRO A 269 2.86 -3.39 -23.41
CA PRO A 269 2.24 -2.86 -24.61
C PRO A 269 2.93 -3.28 -25.92
N LYS A 270 4.26 -3.44 -25.91
CA LYS A 270 4.99 -4.04 -27.05
C LYS A 270 4.49 -5.45 -27.40
N LEU A 271 4.16 -6.29 -26.40
CA LEU A 271 3.62 -7.62 -26.64
C LEU A 271 2.20 -7.59 -27.19
N LEU A 272 1.42 -6.56 -26.82
CA LEU A 272 0.08 -6.29 -27.33
C LEU A 272 0.05 -5.78 -28.78
N GLY A 273 1.21 -5.55 -29.41
CA GLY A 273 1.28 -5.01 -30.76
C GLY A 273 1.17 -3.49 -30.81
N GLU A 274 1.54 -2.80 -29.72
CA GLU A 274 1.69 -1.35 -29.75
C GLU A 274 2.98 -0.98 -30.51
N SER A 275 2.86 -0.10 -31.49
CA SER A 275 3.99 0.53 -32.17
C SER A 275 4.62 1.60 -31.26
N SER A 276 5.92 1.87 -31.40
CA SER A 276 6.68 2.73 -30.47
C SER A 276 6.33 4.23 -30.48
N ASP A 277 5.30 4.64 -31.23
CA ASP A 277 4.97 6.04 -31.46
C ASP A 277 3.82 6.49 -30.52
N SER A 278 4.12 6.64 -29.24
CA SER A 278 3.24 7.37 -28.32
C SER A 278 3.31 8.86 -28.64
N GLN A 279 2.23 9.44 -29.16
CA GLN A 279 2.12 10.90 -29.36
C GLN A 279 1.44 11.55 -28.14
N GLU A 280 2.15 12.48 -27.51
CA GLU A 280 1.54 13.40 -26.51
C GLU A 280 0.65 14.41 -27.25
N PHE A 281 -0.57 14.62 -26.74
CA PHE A 281 -1.51 15.65 -27.20
C PHE A 281 -1.95 16.55 -26.04
#